data_AF-A0AAD5G6R5-F1
#
_entry.id   AF-A0AAD5G6R5-F1
#
_cell.length_a   1.000
_cell.length_b   1.000
_cell.length_c   1.000
_cell.angle_alpha   90.00
_cell.angle_beta   90.00
_cell.angle_gamma   90.00
#
_symmetry.space_group_name_H-M   'P 1'
#
loop_
_entity.id
_entity.type
_entity.pdbx_description
1 polymer ?
#
loop_
_entity_poly.entity_id
_entity_poly.type
_entity_poly.pdbx_seq_one_letter_code
_entity_poly.pdbx_strand_id
1 'polypeptide(L)'
;MLYEGSRIPNSNGITDFLPNFPLLKNLSLFTSYNGNNMKLSSHSLRTLELNSEFDLEEIVLNTPSLGLFIYSSDDSHRNGISDLPHLKACMRCYVDESIGTLWFHKLRLFLDKKNGFKALNLYICTDQKVILLEKIKEIELSPYELEHIELHFEQKQSPDHAAFVDAVLCFFRPRSLTLRSSFPLTDFEERSALVKFTCEKLLEQEFQGHTDIQIVSPYSSKAQKQFKGLMPLPRPLRREEKAISFIKKKQNNETVK
;
A
#
# COMPACT_ATOMS: atom_id res chain seq x y z
N MET A 1 16.16 18.61 7.27
CA MET A 1 16.96 17.92 8.30
C MET A 1 16.47 16.48 8.33
N LEU A 2 17.34 15.54 7.93
CA LEU A 2 17.09 14.10 7.97
C LEU A 2 17.77 13.60 9.24
N TYR A 3 17.05 12.93 10.12
CA TYR A 3 17.65 12.20 11.24
C TYR A 3 17.72 10.72 10.84
N GLU A 4 18.93 10.20 10.70
CA GLU A 4 19.22 8.78 10.47
C GLU A 4 19.92 8.28 11.73
N GLY A 5 19.14 7.84 12.72
CA GLY A 5 19.64 7.33 14.00
C GLY A 5 19.48 5.82 14.08
N SER A 6 20.55 5.11 14.43
CA SER A 6 20.60 3.64 14.40
C SER A 6 20.10 2.95 15.66
N ARG A 7 19.78 3.69 16.74
CA ARG A 7 19.28 3.11 17.99
C ARG A 7 18.42 4.11 18.75
N ILE A 8 17.11 3.86 18.81
CA ILE A 8 16.26 4.48 19.84
C ILE A 8 16.02 3.42 20.92
N PRO A 9 16.18 3.74 22.23
CA PRO A 9 16.32 2.71 23.26
C PRO A 9 15.06 1.90 23.57
N ASN A 10 13.89 2.31 23.06
CA ASN A 10 12.58 1.67 23.15
C ASN A 10 11.53 2.62 22.55
N SER A 11 10.27 2.19 22.42
CA SER A 11 9.19 3.03 21.89
C SER A 11 8.88 4.29 22.70
N ASN A 12 9.19 4.29 24.00
CA ASN A 12 9.08 5.49 24.85
C ASN A 12 10.10 6.57 24.42
N GLY A 13 11.33 6.15 24.05
CA GLY A 13 12.37 7.06 23.59
C GLY A 13 11.99 7.88 22.35
N ILE A 14 11.12 7.37 21.46
CA ILE A 14 10.64 8.13 20.29
C ILE A 14 9.68 9.23 20.73
N THR A 15 8.78 8.91 21.65
CA THR A 15 7.75 9.84 22.16
C THR A 15 8.41 11.03 22.85
N ASP A 16 9.52 10.78 23.56
CA ASP A 16 10.30 11.82 24.25
C ASP A 16 11.24 12.60 23.31
N PHE A 17 11.58 12.03 22.15
CA PHE A 17 12.53 12.62 21.19
C PHE A 17 11.89 13.69 20.31
N LEU A 18 10.71 13.41 19.75
CA LEU A 18 10.05 14.30 18.78
C LEU A 18 9.76 15.73 19.25
N PRO A 19 9.36 15.98 20.52
CA PRO A 19 9.13 17.35 21.00
C PRO A 19 10.35 18.28 20.86
N ASN A 20 11.56 17.72 20.87
CA ASN A 20 12.80 18.50 20.70
C ASN A 20 13.03 18.95 19.24
N PHE A 21 12.29 18.38 18.28
CA PHE A 21 12.41 18.69 16.86
C PHE A 21 11.06 19.08 16.25
N PRO A 22 10.46 20.21 16.67
CA PRO A 22 9.10 20.61 16.27
C PRO A 22 8.97 20.97 14.77
N LEU A 23 10.09 21.07 14.05
CA LEU A 23 10.14 21.34 12.60
C LEU A 23 10.53 20.10 11.79
N LEU A 24 10.69 18.93 12.42
CA LEU A 24 11.08 17.71 11.75
C LEU A 24 9.97 17.29 10.77
N LYS A 25 10.32 17.22 9.49
CA LYS A 25 9.40 16.83 8.41
C LYS A 25 9.56 15.37 8.01
N ASN A 26 10.76 14.82 8.14
CA ASN A 26 11.11 13.49 7.66
C ASN A 26 11.82 12.74 8.78
N LEU A 27 11.31 11.57 9.12
CA LEU A 27 11.87 10.70 10.14
C LEU A 27 12.01 9.29 9.56
N SER A 28 13.19 8.72 9.67
CA SER A 28 13.45 7.32 9.35
C SER A 28 13.89 6.61 10.61
N LEU A 29 13.24 5.50 10.93
CA LEU A 29 13.41 4.72 12.15
C LEU A 29 13.82 3.31 11.77
N PHE A 30 14.98 2.90 12.26
CA PHE A 30 15.49 1.54 12.09
C PHE A 30 15.60 0.91 13.47
N THR A 31 14.94 -0.22 13.67
CA THR A 31 15.00 -0.93 14.94
C THR A 31 14.85 -2.42 14.76
N SER A 32 15.86 -3.13 15.26
CA SER A 32 15.90 -4.59 15.37
C SER A 32 15.15 -5.11 16.61
N TYR A 33 14.44 -4.25 17.34
CA TYR A 33 13.64 -4.65 18.50
C TYR A 33 12.20 -4.92 18.09
N ASN A 34 11.68 -6.07 18.51
CA ASN A 34 10.27 -6.43 18.45
C ASN A 34 9.55 -5.67 19.57
N GLY A 35 9.40 -4.36 19.36
CA GLY A 35 8.54 -3.54 20.19
C GLY A 35 7.09 -3.81 19.82
N ASN A 36 6.25 -3.91 20.83
CA ASN A 36 4.82 -4.10 20.61
C ASN A 36 4.17 -2.73 20.32
N ASN A 37 4.36 -1.76 21.20
CA ASN A 37 3.61 -0.50 21.13
C ASN A 37 4.47 0.67 20.62
N MET A 38 4.11 1.27 19.48
CA MET A 38 4.70 2.53 19.01
C MET A 38 3.64 3.63 18.99
N LYS A 39 3.89 4.73 19.69
CA LYS A 39 3.06 5.95 19.62
C LYS A 39 3.90 7.10 19.10
N LEU A 40 3.39 7.80 18.10
CA LEU A 40 4.07 8.93 17.47
C LEU A 40 3.13 10.12 17.35
N SER A 41 3.54 11.30 17.83
CA SER A 41 2.78 12.53 17.63
C SER A 41 3.68 13.66 17.17
N SER A 42 3.33 14.26 16.03
CA SER A 42 4.01 15.44 15.49
C SER A 42 3.12 16.15 14.49
N HIS A 43 3.03 17.47 14.61
CA HIS A 43 2.27 18.31 13.68
C HIS A 43 3.05 18.67 12.41
N SER A 44 4.39 18.55 12.43
CA SER A 44 5.25 18.93 11.30
C SER A 44 5.65 17.75 10.42
N LEU A 45 5.54 16.52 10.95
CA LEU A 45 6.01 15.33 10.27
C LEU A 45 5.16 15.04 9.03
N ARG A 46 5.84 14.90 7.90
CA ARG A 46 5.28 14.66 6.56
C ARG A 46 5.62 13.28 6.04
N THR A 47 6.79 12.76 6.39
CA THR A 47 7.22 11.41 6.04
C THR A 47 7.72 10.68 7.27
N LEU A 48 7.25 9.44 7.42
CA LEU A 48 7.74 8.47 8.39
C LEU A 48 8.16 7.22 7.64
N GLU A 49 9.38 6.76 7.86
CA GLU A 49 9.86 5.44 7.46
C GLU A 49 10.13 4.65 8.72
N LEU A 50 9.56 3.45 8.79
CA LEU A 50 9.72 2.52 9.89
C LEU A 50 10.20 1.19 9.31
N ASN A 51 11.45 0.86 9.62
CA ASN A 51 12.07 -0.42 9.30
C ASN A 51 12.14 -1.25 10.58
N SER A 52 11.18 -2.16 10.75
CA SER A 52 10.98 -2.94 11.96
C SER A 52 9.90 -4.01 11.82
N GLU A 53 9.89 -4.97 12.74
CA GLU A 53 8.86 -5.98 12.94
C GLU A 53 7.72 -5.53 13.90
N PHE A 54 7.44 -4.22 14.00
CA PHE A 54 6.34 -3.72 14.85
C PHE A 54 4.99 -4.30 14.45
N ASP A 55 4.15 -4.62 15.43
CA ASP A 55 2.77 -4.98 15.15
C ASP A 55 1.99 -3.77 14.60
N LEU A 56 1.56 -3.81 13.33
CA LEU A 56 0.77 -2.76 12.68
C LEU A 56 -0.47 -2.38 13.50
N GLU A 57 -1.10 -3.34 14.19
CA GLU A 57 -2.26 -3.09 15.03
C GLU A 57 -1.93 -2.24 16.27
N GLU A 58 -0.69 -2.24 16.73
CA GLU A 58 -0.25 -1.53 17.94
C GLU A 58 0.37 -0.15 17.63
N ILE A 59 0.67 0.15 16.36
CA ILE A 59 1.18 1.46 15.93
C ILE A 59 0.07 2.53 16.00
N VAL A 60 0.30 3.60 16.73
CA VAL A 60 -0.60 4.77 16.83
C VAL A 60 0.10 6.02 16.33
N LEU A 61 -0.43 6.59 15.24
CA LEU A 61 0.10 7.82 14.63
C LEU A 61 -0.89 8.98 14.83
N ASN A 62 -0.46 9.98 15.59
CA ASN A 62 -1.15 11.24 15.82
C ASN A 62 -0.40 12.37 15.09
N THR A 63 -0.29 12.23 13.77
CA THR A 63 0.51 13.09 12.89
C THR A 63 -0.34 13.57 11.70
N PRO A 64 -1.15 14.62 11.87
CA PRO A 64 -2.15 15.02 10.87
C PRO A 64 -1.54 15.51 9.54
N SER A 65 -0.26 15.91 9.56
CA SER A 65 0.48 16.36 8.38
C SER A 65 1.19 15.22 7.65
N LEU A 66 1.06 13.97 8.12
CA LEU A 66 1.75 12.81 7.57
C LEU A 66 1.17 12.48 6.20
N GLY A 67 1.97 12.72 5.15
CA GLY A 67 1.61 12.42 3.77
C GLY A 67 2.14 11.06 3.30
N LEU A 68 3.22 10.56 3.90
CA LEU A 68 3.83 9.29 3.53
C LEU A 68 4.23 8.48 4.77
N PHE A 69 3.76 7.25 4.85
CA PHE A 69 4.24 6.26 5.80
C PHE A 69 4.83 5.07 5.05
N ILE A 70 6.10 4.77 5.28
CA ILE A 70 6.79 3.61 4.75
C ILE A 70 6.97 2.62 5.89
N TYR A 71 6.46 1.41 5.72
CA TYR A 71 6.63 0.28 6.62
C TYR A 71 7.44 -0.80 5.89
N SER A 72 8.60 -1.18 6.43
CA SER A 72 9.43 -2.25 5.89
C SER A 72 9.77 -3.24 6.99
N SER A 73 9.71 -4.54 6.68
CA SER A 73 10.20 -5.60 7.56
C SER A 73 11.67 -5.94 7.32
N ASP A 74 12.30 -5.41 6.27
CA ASP A 74 13.69 -5.69 5.91
C ASP A 74 14.48 -4.41 5.58
N ASP A 75 15.76 -4.40 5.95
CA ASP A 75 16.78 -3.37 5.72
C ASP A 75 17.19 -3.24 4.24
N SER A 76 16.83 -4.20 3.38
CA SER A 76 17.27 -4.25 1.98
C SER A 76 16.58 -3.20 1.08
N HIS A 77 15.36 -2.77 1.42
CA HIS A 77 14.59 -1.83 0.60
C HIS A 77 14.82 -0.36 1.04
N ARG A 78 16.06 0.11 0.92
CA ARG A 78 16.41 1.52 1.14
C ARG A 78 15.81 2.40 0.03
N ASN A 79 14.58 2.87 0.21
CA ASN A 79 14.01 3.89 -0.64
C ASN A 79 14.11 5.25 0.02
N GLY A 80 14.97 6.11 -0.53
CA GLY A 80 15.15 7.46 -0.04
C GLY A 80 13.82 8.23 0.08
N ILE A 81 13.61 8.84 1.24
CA ILE A 81 12.49 9.74 1.51
C ILE A 81 12.53 10.89 0.50
N SER A 82 11.61 10.88 -0.45
CA SER A 82 11.39 12.01 -1.33
C SER A 82 10.25 12.84 -0.74
N ASP A 83 10.47 14.14 -0.54
CA ASP A 83 9.38 15.08 -0.19
C ASP A 83 8.43 15.17 -1.39
N LEU A 84 7.15 14.79 -1.20
CA LEU A 84 6.12 15.01 -2.23
C LEU A 84 4.95 15.83 -1.66
N PRO A 85 5.01 17.17 -1.76
CA PRO A 85 4.15 18.10 -1.03
C PRO A 85 2.70 18.22 -1.54
N HIS A 86 2.29 17.45 -2.56
CA HIS A 86 0.99 17.60 -3.24
C HIS A 86 0.13 16.33 -3.24
N LEU A 87 0.42 15.40 -2.33
CA LEU A 87 -0.15 14.07 -2.40
C LEU A 87 -1.11 13.79 -1.27
N LYS A 88 -2.13 13.00 -1.60
CA LYS A 88 -2.98 12.34 -0.62
C LYS A 88 -2.11 11.40 0.22
N ALA A 89 -2.45 11.33 1.50
CA ALA A 89 -1.75 10.48 2.44
C ALA A 89 -1.70 9.03 1.93
N CYS A 90 -0.48 8.48 1.87
CA CYS A 90 -0.17 7.18 1.29
C CYS A 90 0.65 6.33 2.27
N MET A 91 0.31 5.05 2.35
CA MET A 91 1.13 4.04 3.02
C MET A 91 1.85 3.19 1.98
N ARG A 92 3.12 2.88 2.23
CA ARG A 92 3.91 1.92 1.44
C ARG A 92 4.36 0.79 2.35
N CYS A 93 4.15 -0.45 1.91
CA CYS A 93 4.64 -1.62 2.60
C CYS A 93 5.66 -2.34 1.73
N TYR A 94 6.84 -2.60 2.27
CA TYR A 94 7.83 -3.51 1.71
C TYR A 94 7.84 -4.74 2.61
N VAL A 95 7.39 -5.87 2.07
CA VAL A 95 7.18 -7.08 2.88
C VAL A 95 7.99 -8.21 2.24
N ASP A 96 8.98 -8.69 2.99
CA ASP A 96 9.90 -9.75 2.57
C ASP A 96 9.61 -11.10 3.25
N GLU A 97 8.74 -11.13 4.28
CA GLU A 97 8.37 -12.35 5.00
C GLU A 97 7.07 -12.98 4.49
N SER A 98 6.78 -14.21 4.94
CA SER A 98 5.53 -14.92 4.61
C SER A 98 4.28 -14.11 5.00
N ILE A 99 3.63 -13.52 4.01
CA ILE A 99 2.39 -12.75 4.19
C ILE A 99 1.22 -13.73 4.36
N GLY A 100 0.61 -13.71 5.55
CA GLY A 100 -0.59 -14.47 5.84
C GLY A 100 -1.82 -13.59 6.10
N THR A 101 -2.97 -14.23 6.28
CA THR A 101 -4.27 -13.60 6.60
C THR A 101 -4.18 -12.65 7.80
N LEU A 102 -3.40 -13.00 8.83
CA LEU A 102 -3.21 -12.16 10.02
C LEU A 102 -2.57 -10.81 9.70
N TRP A 103 -1.62 -10.76 8.76
CA TRP A 103 -0.96 -9.52 8.38
C TRP A 103 -1.94 -8.55 7.71
N PHE A 104 -2.78 -9.05 6.79
CA PHE A 104 -3.83 -8.25 6.17
C PHE A 104 -4.85 -7.72 7.19
N HIS A 105 -5.19 -8.54 8.19
CA HIS A 105 -6.07 -8.11 9.28
C HIS A 105 -5.47 -6.95 10.07
N LYS A 106 -4.21 -7.07 10.48
CA LYS A 106 -3.49 -6.01 11.21
C LYS A 106 -3.32 -4.74 10.38
N LEU A 107 -2.97 -4.87 9.11
CA LEU A 107 -2.89 -3.73 8.17
C LEU A 107 -4.25 -3.02 8.04
N ARG A 108 -5.33 -3.79 7.91
CA ARG A 108 -6.67 -3.23 7.84
C ARG A 108 -7.05 -2.48 9.13
N LEU A 109 -6.83 -3.08 10.30
CA LEU A 109 -7.07 -2.43 11.59
C LEU A 109 -6.24 -1.17 11.75
N PHE A 110 -4.99 -1.18 11.27
CA PHE A 110 -4.16 0.01 11.22
C PHE A 110 -4.79 1.09 10.34
N LEU A 111 -5.21 0.76 9.12
CA LEU A 111 -5.80 1.71 8.16
C LEU A 111 -7.15 2.27 8.63
N ASP A 112 -7.91 1.53 9.42
CA ASP A 112 -9.19 1.98 10.00
C ASP A 112 -9.01 3.02 11.12
N LYS A 113 -7.80 3.17 11.65
CA LYS A 113 -7.47 4.27 12.56
C LYS A 113 -7.60 5.62 11.84
N LYS A 114 -7.76 6.70 12.60
CA LYS A 114 -7.84 8.08 12.09
C LYS A 114 -6.49 8.62 11.57
N ASN A 115 -5.78 7.84 10.76
CA ASN A 115 -4.48 8.18 10.16
C ASN A 115 -4.61 8.92 8.83
N GLY A 116 -5.78 8.87 8.18
CA GLY A 116 -6.07 9.62 6.95
C GLY A 116 -5.55 9.02 5.65
N PHE A 117 -4.93 7.83 5.67
CA PHE A 117 -4.42 7.18 4.46
C PHE A 117 -5.56 6.76 3.53
N LYS A 118 -5.47 7.17 2.27
CA LYS A 118 -6.44 6.83 1.21
C LYS A 118 -5.83 5.99 0.09
N ALA A 119 -4.52 5.84 0.09
CA ALA A 119 -3.77 5.09 -0.90
C ALA A 119 -2.78 4.14 -0.22
N LEU A 120 -2.60 2.96 -0.82
CA LEU A 120 -1.71 1.91 -0.33
C LEU A 120 -0.86 1.36 -1.47
N ASN A 121 0.45 1.34 -1.32
CA ASN A 121 1.36 0.65 -2.24
C ASN A 121 1.96 -0.55 -1.53
N LEU A 122 1.81 -1.74 -2.10
CA LEU A 122 2.36 -2.99 -1.58
C LEU A 122 3.44 -3.48 -2.53
N TYR A 123 4.66 -3.61 -2.02
CA TYR A 123 5.81 -4.17 -2.72
C TYR A 123 6.03 -5.59 -2.23
N ILE A 124 6.03 -6.53 -3.18
CA ILE A 124 6.00 -7.96 -2.89
C ILE A 124 7.19 -8.62 -3.57
N CYS A 125 8.06 -9.18 -2.75
CA CYS A 125 9.08 -10.12 -3.18
C CYS A 125 8.51 -11.54 -3.06
N THR A 126 8.22 -12.22 -4.18
CA THR A 126 7.55 -13.53 -4.16
C THR A 126 8.52 -14.71 -4.18
N ASP A 127 9.75 -14.52 -3.75
CA ASP A 127 10.70 -15.62 -3.56
C ASP A 127 10.29 -16.54 -2.39
N GLN A 128 9.30 -16.11 -1.61
CA GLN A 128 8.73 -16.84 -0.49
C GLN A 128 7.26 -17.21 -0.72
N LYS A 129 6.86 -18.39 -0.21
CA LYS A 129 5.48 -18.89 -0.34
C LYS A 129 4.50 -17.93 0.33
N VAL A 130 3.49 -17.48 -0.40
CA VAL A 130 2.30 -16.87 0.21
C VAL A 130 1.55 -17.98 0.94
N ILE A 131 1.75 -18.08 2.25
CA ILE A 131 1.00 -19.02 3.09
C ILE A 131 -0.36 -18.37 3.39
N LEU A 132 -1.27 -18.46 2.42
CA LEU A 132 -2.69 -18.24 2.69
C LEU A 132 -3.17 -19.42 3.55
N LEU A 133 -2.99 -19.28 4.87
CA LEU A 133 -3.57 -20.18 5.85
C LEU A 133 -5.08 -20.18 5.65
N GLU A 134 -5.55 -21.34 5.18
CA GLU A 134 -6.93 -21.82 5.10
C GLU A 134 -7.97 -20.75 4.82
N LYS A 135 -8.50 -20.76 3.58
CA LYS A 135 -9.78 -20.15 3.16
C LYS A 135 -10.19 -19.02 4.10
N ILE A 136 -9.91 -17.77 3.75
CA ILE A 136 -10.42 -16.57 4.43
C ILE A 136 -11.89 -16.85 4.84
N LYS A 137 -12.09 -17.38 6.04
CA LYS A 137 -13.38 -17.85 6.52
C LYS A 137 -14.06 -16.55 6.85
N GLU A 138 -15.05 -16.19 6.03
CA GLU A 138 -16.01 -15.12 6.25
C GLU A 138 -15.51 -14.12 7.29
N ILE A 139 -14.55 -13.29 6.88
CA ILE A 139 -14.19 -12.16 7.74
C ILE A 139 -15.48 -11.34 7.81
N GLU A 140 -16.14 -11.35 8.98
CA GLU A 140 -17.41 -10.63 9.23
C GLU A 140 -17.29 -9.13 8.91
N LEU A 141 -16.06 -8.63 8.87
CA LEU A 141 -15.77 -7.24 8.65
C LEU A 141 -15.79 -6.90 7.15
N SER A 142 -16.65 -5.95 6.75
CA SER A 142 -16.72 -5.44 5.37
C SER A 142 -15.37 -4.91 4.87
N PRO A 143 -14.93 -5.18 3.64
CA PRO A 143 -13.62 -4.72 3.16
C PRO A 143 -13.43 -3.19 3.33
N TYR A 144 -12.24 -2.75 3.74
CA TYR A 144 -11.96 -1.32 3.97
C TYR A 144 -11.82 -0.57 2.65
N GLU A 145 -12.52 0.57 2.52
CA GLU A 145 -12.52 1.35 1.27
C GLU A 145 -11.27 2.21 1.12
N LEU A 146 -10.50 1.93 0.06
CA LEU A 146 -9.34 2.72 -0.34
C LEU A 146 -9.61 3.41 -1.67
N GLU A 147 -9.02 4.59 -1.90
CA GLU A 147 -9.09 5.24 -3.21
C GLU A 147 -8.21 4.52 -4.23
N HIS A 148 -7.02 4.08 -3.80
CA HIS A 148 -6.05 3.42 -4.66
C HIS A 148 -5.26 2.34 -3.94
N ILE A 149 -5.04 1.22 -4.61
CA ILE A 149 -4.05 0.22 -4.24
C ILE A 149 -3.11 0.00 -5.42
N GLU A 150 -1.82 -0.04 -5.16
CA GLU A 150 -0.80 -0.38 -6.15
C GLU A 150 -0.02 -1.61 -5.66
N LEU A 151 -0.01 -2.68 -6.46
CA LEU A 151 0.68 -3.94 -6.15
C LEU A 151 1.90 -4.06 -7.07
N HIS A 152 3.09 -4.18 -6.50
CA HIS A 152 4.33 -4.39 -7.23
C HIS A 152 4.80 -5.83 -7.08
N PHE A 153 4.92 -6.53 -8.20
CA PHE A 153 5.45 -7.89 -8.28
C PHE A 153 6.89 -7.86 -8.81
N GLU A 154 7.86 -8.23 -7.97
CA GLU A 154 9.28 -8.18 -8.34
C GLU A 154 9.75 -9.39 -9.17
N GLN A 155 9.02 -10.52 -9.09
CA GLN A 155 9.40 -11.81 -9.66
C GLN A 155 8.34 -12.36 -10.62
N LYS A 156 8.74 -13.33 -11.46
CA LYS A 156 7.89 -13.91 -12.52
C LYS A 156 6.51 -14.33 -12.03
N GLN A 157 5.51 -14.21 -12.91
CA GLN A 157 4.13 -14.57 -12.62
C GLN A 157 4.02 -15.98 -12.02
N SER A 158 3.47 -16.07 -10.81
CA SER A 158 3.20 -17.31 -10.10
C SER A 158 1.72 -17.41 -9.72
N PRO A 159 1.20 -18.62 -9.41
CA PRO A 159 -0.15 -18.78 -8.84
C PRO A 159 -0.36 -17.96 -7.56
N ASP A 160 0.72 -17.72 -6.82
CA ASP A 160 0.69 -16.95 -5.57
C ASP A 160 0.30 -15.49 -5.80
N HIS A 161 0.54 -14.93 -7.00
CA HIS A 161 0.09 -13.58 -7.34
C HIS A 161 -1.44 -13.48 -7.36
N ALA A 162 -2.12 -14.48 -7.91
CA ALA A 162 -3.58 -14.50 -7.96
C ALA A 162 -4.15 -14.65 -6.54
N ALA A 163 -3.59 -15.55 -5.73
CA ALA A 163 -3.97 -15.72 -4.34
C ALA A 163 -3.77 -14.44 -3.52
N PHE A 164 -2.68 -13.71 -3.78
CA PHE A 164 -2.41 -12.43 -3.13
C PHE A 164 -3.41 -11.35 -3.55
N VAL A 165 -3.70 -11.21 -4.85
CA VAL A 165 -4.73 -10.27 -5.34
C VAL A 165 -6.08 -10.58 -4.72
N ASP A 166 -6.46 -11.86 -4.66
CA ASP A 166 -7.72 -12.30 -4.02
C ASP A 166 -7.76 -11.87 -2.55
N ALA A 167 -6.69 -12.13 -1.79
CA ALA A 167 -6.59 -11.69 -0.40
C ALA A 167 -6.69 -10.16 -0.27
N VAL A 168 -5.98 -9.37 -1.08
CA VAL A 168 -6.10 -7.91 -1.08
C VAL A 168 -7.55 -7.48 -1.28
N LEU A 169 -8.28 -8.09 -2.22
CA LEU A 169 -9.68 -7.76 -2.51
C LEU A 169 -10.67 -8.29 -1.47
N CYS A 170 -10.31 -9.33 -0.69
CA CYS A 170 -11.10 -9.76 0.46
C CYS A 170 -11.00 -8.75 1.63
N PHE A 171 -9.85 -8.10 1.83
CA PHE A 171 -9.66 -7.18 2.95
C PHE A 171 -9.93 -5.71 2.59
N PHE A 172 -9.79 -5.35 1.31
CA PHE A 172 -9.90 -3.97 0.84
C PHE A 172 -10.81 -3.84 -0.37
N ARG A 173 -11.57 -2.74 -0.43
CA ARG A 173 -12.40 -2.36 -1.58
C ARG A 173 -11.82 -1.12 -2.26
N PRO A 174 -10.78 -1.26 -3.09
CA PRO A 174 -10.20 -0.12 -3.79
C PRO A 174 -11.18 0.45 -4.84
N ARG A 175 -11.18 1.77 -5.02
CA ARG A 175 -11.80 2.42 -6.20
C ARG A 175 -10.95 2.23 -7.46
N SER A 176 -9.65 2.10 -7.28
CA SER A 176 -8.71 1.78 -8.35
C SER A 176 -7.58 0.89 -7.87
N LEU A 177 -7.19 -0.08 -8.70
CA LEU A 177 -6.13 -1.03 -8.42
C LEU A 177 -5.12 -0.98 -9.56
N THR A 178 -3.82 -0.85 -9.26
CA THR A 178 -2.76 -0.93 -10.26
C THR A 178 -1.90 -2.15 -9.96
N LEU A 179 -1.65 -2.97 -10.97
CA LEU A 179 -0.70 -4.06 -10.92
C LEU A 179 0.56 -3.63 -11.68
N ARG A 180 1.72 -3.73 -11.03
CA ARG A 180 3.04 -3.39 -11.57
C ARG A 180 3.96 -4.58 -11.54
N SER A 181 4.87 -4.61 -12.51
CA SER A 181 5.91 -5.62 -12.55
C SER A 181 7.21 -5.07 -13.14
N SER A 182 8.33 -5.53 -12.56
CA SER A 182 9.70 -5.12 -12.88
C SER A 182 10.46 -6.08 -13.82
N PHE A 183 9.81 -7.12 -14.34
CA PHE A 183 10.40 -8.05 -15.32
C PHE A 183 9.74 -7.91 -16.70
N PRO A 184 10.47 -8.16 -17.80
CA PRO A 184 9.95 -8.07 -19.15
C PRO A 184 8.90 -9.16 -19.36
N LEU A 185 7.66 -8.80 -19.08
CA LEU A 185 6.51 -9.63 -19.31
C LEU A 185 6.16 -9.57 -20.79
N THR A 186 6.59 -10.56 -21.55
CA THR A 186 5.91 -10.90 -22.81
C THR A 186 4.45 -11.33 -22.56
N ASP A 187 4.08 -11.67 -21.30
CA ASP A 187 2.76 -12.22 -20.96
C ASP A 187 1.82 -11.27 -20.18
N PHE A 188 2.28 -10.07 -19.77
CA PHE A 188 1.47 -9.06 -19.05
C PHE A 188 0.89 -8.05 -20.02
N GLU A 189 0.09 -8.61 -20.90
CA GLU A 189 -0.87 -7.86 -21.68
C GLU A 189 -2.19 -7.82 -20.90
N GLU A 190 -3.14 -7.01 -21.36
CA GLU A 190 -4.52 -7.02 -20.85
C GLU A 190 -5.15 -8.43 -20.84
N ARG A 191 -4.56 -9.36 -21.61
CA ARG A 191 -5.01 -10.75 -21.74
C ARG A 191 -4.36 -11.74 -20.77
N SER A 192 -3.43 -11.30 -19.92
CA SER A 192 -2.76 -12.18 -18.96
C SER A 192 -3.78 -12.84 -18.02
N ALA A 193 -3.48 -14.06 -17.56
CA ALA A 193 -4.35 -14.79 -16.64
C ALA A 193 -4.59 -13.99 -15.35
N LEU A 194 -3.57 -13.28 -14.85
CA LEU A 194 -3.68 -12.46 -13.65
C LEU A 194 -4.57 -11.24 -13.86
N VAL A 195 -4.47 -10.56 -15.01
CA VAL A 195 -5.34 -9.42 -15.35
C VAL A 195 -6.80 -9.85 -15.44
N LYS A 196 -7.08 -10.97 -16.13
CA LYS A 196 -8.44 -11.54 -16.23
C LYS A 196 -9.00 -11.91 -14.85
N PHE A 197 -8.22 -12.65 -14.07
CA PHE A 197 -8.56 -13.01 -12.69
C PHE A 197 -8.85 -11.76 -11.85
N THR A 198 -8.01 -10.74 -11.94
CA THR A 198 -8.20 -9.47 -11.19
C THR A 198 -9.50 -8.78 -11.59
N CYS A 199 -9.83 -8.74 -12.89
CA CYS A 199 -11.11 -8.17 -13.35
C CYS A 199 -12.31 -8.93 -12.78
N GLU A 200 -12.28 -10.26 -12.88
CA GLU A 200 -13.35 -11.12 -12.36
C GLU A 200 -13.57 -10.88 -10.87
N LYS A 201 -12.49 -10.86 -10.07
CA LYS A 201 -12.56 -10.58 -8.63
C LYS A 201 -13.07 -9.19 -8.29
N LEU A 202 -12.67 -8.17 -9.05
CA LEU A 202 -13.20 -6.82 -8.86
C LEU A 202 -14.68 -6.71 -9.22
N LEU A 203 -15.17 -7.48 -10.21
CA LEU A 203 -16.60 -7.54 -10.55
C LEU A 203 -17.40 -8.28 -9.47
N GLU A 204 -16.88 -9.41 -8.97
CA GLU A 204 -17.46 -10.17 -7.85
C GLU A 204 -17.63 -9.29 -6.61
N GLN A 205 -16.66 -8.42 -6.32
CA GLN A 205 -16.70 -7.50 -5.18
C GLN A 205 -17.83 -6.45 -5.28
N GLU A 206 -18.35 -6.16 -6.48
CA GLU A 206 -19.29 -5.06 -6.74
C GLU A 206 -20.75 -5.52 -6.93
N PHE A 207 -21.13 -6.72 -6.43
CA PHE A 207 -22.50 -7.29 -6.41
C PHE A 207 -23.62 -6.36 -6.95
N GLN A 208 -24.23 -6.74 -8.08
CA GLN A 208 -25.36 -6.05 -8.77
C GLN A 208 -25.01 -4.83 -9.66
N GLY A 209 -24.07 -5.01 -10.60
CA GLY A 209 -24.28 -4.57 -12.00
C GLY A 209 -24.20 -3.08 -12.36
N HIS A 210 -23.76 -2.18 -11.47
CA HIS A 210 -23.67 -0.73 -11.77
C HIS A 210 -22.25 -0.17 -11.80
N THR A 211 -21.25 -1.03 -11.61
CA THR A 211 -19.84 -0.65 -11.64
C THR A 211 -19.19 -1.17 -12.92
N ASP A 212 -18.79 -0.25 -13.80
CA ASP A 212 -17.98 -0.57 -14.97
C ASP A 212 -16.50 -0.54 -14.58
N ILE A 213 -15.75 -1.58 -14.95
CA ILE A 213 -14.31 -1.67 -14.69
C ILE A 213 -13.57 -1.28 -15.94
N GLN A 214 -12.95 -0.10 -15.90
CA GLN A 214 -12.09 0.33 -16.97
C GLN A 214 -10.65 -0.15 -16.75
N ILE A 215 -10.16 -0.97 -17.67
CA ILE A 215 -8.73 -1.30 -17.78
C ILE A 215 -8.05 -0.16 -18.54
N VAL A 216 -6.99 0.41 -17.97
CA VAL A 216 -6.21 1.48 -18.59
C VAL A 216 -4.73 1.29 -18.31
N SER A 217 -3.90 1.73 -19.25
CA SER A 217 -2.50 2.02 -18.92
C SER A 217 -2.43 3.16 -17.90
N PRO A 218 -1.67 3.03 -16.80
CA PRO A 218 -1.49 4.10 -15.81
C PRO A 218 -0.81 5.33 -16.41
N TYR A 219 -0.08 5.16 -17.51
CA TYR A 219 0.57 6.24 -18.24
C TYR A 219 -0.38 6.98 -19.19
N SER A 220 -1.61 6.50 -19.38
CA SER A 220 -2.60 7.20 -20.20
C SER A 220 -3.02 8.52 -19.55
N SER A 221 -3.29 9.55 -20.37
CA SER A 221 -3.78 10.86 -19.90
C SER A 221 -5.06 10.77 -19.07
N LYS A 222 -5.88 9.73 -19.31
CA LYS A 222 -7.10 9.44 -18.56
C LYS A 222 -6.80 8.92 -17.15
N ALA A 223 -5.86 7.97 -17.03
CA ALA A 223 -5.40 7.45 -15.75
C ALA A 223 -4.69 8.51 -14.92
N GLN A 224 -3.82 9.31 -15.54
CA GLN A 224 -3.12 10.42 -14.88
C GLN A 224 -4.07 11.47 -14.26
N LYS A 225 -5.21 11.73 -14.89
CA LYS A 225 -6.24 12.62 -14.31
C LYS A 225 -6.87 12.01 -13.06
N GLN A 226 -7.11 10.70 -13.03
CA GLN A 226 -7.70 10.00 -11.88
C GLN A 226 -6.70 9.78 -10.75
N PHE A 227 -5.41 9.61 -11.08
CA PHE A 227 -4.32 9.51 -10.13
C PHE A 227 -3.73 10.87 -9.72
N LYS A 228 -4.37 11.98 -10.09
CA LYS A 228 -3.88 13.32 -9.75
C LYS A 228 -3.86 13.50 -8.24
N GLY A 229 -2.66 13.68 -7.68
CA GLY A 229 -2.45 13.79 -6.23
C GLY A 229 -2.28 12.45 -5.52
N LEU A 230 -2.32 11.31 -6.22
CA LEU A 230 -1.79 10.04 -5.74
C LEU A 230 -0.31 9.97 -6.15
N MET A 231 0.56 9.46 -5.27
CA MET A 231 2.03 9.45 -5.46
C MET A 231 2.45 9.09 -6.90
N PRO A 232 3.15 9.97 -7.64
CA PRO A 232 4.03 9.47 -8.69
C PRO A 232 5.17 8.69 -8.03
N LEU A 233 5.56 7.59 -8.67
CA LEU A 233 6.62 6.68 -8.24
C LEU A 233 7.87 7.42 -7.72
N PRO A 234 8.58 6.88 -6.72
CA PRO A 234 9.99 7.19 -6.59
C PRO A 234 10.71 6.76 -7.88
N ARG A 235 11.68 7.57 -8.33
CA ARG A 235 12.58 7.46 -9.49
C ARG A 235 12.75 6.06 -10.14
N PRO A 236 13.01 6.00 -11.47
CA PRO A 236 12.89 4.77 -12.26
C PRO A 236 13.67 3.62 -11.62
N LEU A 237 12.95 2.60 -11.21
CA LEU A 237 13.55 1.29 -10.95
C LEU A 237 14.29 0.86 -12.21
N ARG A 238 15.42 0.17 -12.03
CA ARG A 238 16.45 -0.09 -13.07
C ARG A 238 15.97 -0.90 -14.29
N ARG A 239 14.68 -1.21 -14.41
CA ARG A 239 14.08 -2.05 -15.46
C ARG A 239 12.80 -1.40 -15.97
N GLU A 240 12.50 -1.61 -17.25
CA GLU A 240 11.23 -1.20 -17.86
C GLU A 240 10.05 -1.87 -17.13
N GLU A 241 9.38 -1.12 -16.26
CA GLU A 241 8.21 -1.62 -15.55
C GLU A 241 6.96 -1.54 -16.42
N LYS A 242 6.22 -2.64 -16.52
CA LYS A 242 4.86 -2.66 -17.08
C LYS A 242 3.85 -2.50 -15.96
N ALA A 243 2.77 -1.79 -16.26
CA ALA A 243 1.75 -1.49 -15.28
C ALA A 243 0.37 -1.45 -15.95
N ILE A 244 -0.64 -2.01 -15.28
CA ILE A 244 -2.03 -2.04 -15.73
C ILE A 244 -2.90 -1.59 -14.56
N SER A 245 -3.79 -0.63 -14.81
CA SER A 245 -4.71 -0.12 -13.81
C SER A 245 -6.16 -0.49 -14.12
N PHE A 246 -6.88 -0.86 -13.07
CA PHE A 246 -8.32 -1.12 -13.06
C PHE A 246 -8.99 0.02 -12.32
N ILE A 247 -9.99 0.65 -12.94
CA ILE A 247 -10.67 1.80 -12.35
C ILE A 247 -12.17 1.54 -12.36
N LYS A 248 -12.75 1.54 -11.17
CA LYS A 248 -14.19 1.40 -10.98
C LYS A 248 -14.88 2.71 -11.34
N LYS A 249 -15.87 2.65 -12.22
CA LYS A 249 -16.74 3.76 -12.57
C LYS A 249 -18.15 3.45 -12.17
N LYS A 250 -18.79 4.41 -11.51
CA LYS A 250 -20.25 4.38 -11.35
C LYS A 250 -20.87 4.79 -12.69
N GLN A 251 -21.82 4.02 -13.19
CA GLN A 251 -22.66 4.50 -14.30
C GLN A 251 -23.41 5.75 -13.84
N ASN A 252 -23.15 6.88 -14.49
CA ASN A 252 -24.02 8.04 -14.36
C ASN A 252 -25.30 7.71 -15.14
N ASN A 253 -26.39 7.43 -14.43
CA ASN A 253 -27.72 7.55 -15.02
C ASN A 253 -27.98 9.04 -15.26
N GLU A 254 -27.40 9.58 -16.34
CA GLU A 254 -27.86 10.84 -16.89
C GLU A 254 -29.30 10.61 -17.34
N THR A 255 -30.21 11.13 -16.53
CA THR A 255 -31.63 11.17 -16.79
C THR A 255 -31.82 12.01 -18.04
N VAL A 256 -32.17 11.35 -19.15
CA VAL A 256 -32.78 12.01 -20.31
C VAL A 256 -34.02 12.72 -19.78
N LYS A 257 -33.99 14.05 -19.76
CA LYS A 257 -35.16 14.91 -19.66
C LYS A 257 -35.45 15.53 -21.01
#